data_AF-A0A922VHA2-F1
#
_entry.id   AF-A0A922VHA2-F1
#
_cell.length_a   1.000
_cell.length_b   1.000
_cell.length_c   1.000
_cell.angle_alpha   90.00
_cell.angle_beta   90.00
_cell.angle_gamma   90.00
#
_symmetry.space_group_name_H-M   'P 1'
#
loop_
_entity.id
_entity.type
_entity.pdbx_description
1 polymer ?
#
loop_
_entity_poly.entity_id
_entity_poly.type
_entity_poly.pdbx_seq_one_letter_code
_entity_poly.pdbx_strand_id
1 'polypeptide(L)'
;MSVTPVAGVQGTVQSAIALASARTGIDFNYLLGQAQVESGLNAQARAPTSSARGLYQFIEQSWLSVVKNHGGEHGLGWAADAIQTGANGRLTVSDPATRRAILGLRNDPQTAALMAAEHAADNKAGIEATLGRPATGTDLYMAHFLGLGGARKFLSVLEANPDRIGAGLFPAAANANRNIFYGPG
;
A
#
# COMPACT_ATOMS: atom_id res chain seq x y z
N MET A 1 -33.59 -2.80 -7.42
CA MET A 1 -32.16 -2.43 -7.52
C MET A 1 -32.00 -1.06 -6.89
N SER A 2 -31.37 -0.99 -5.72
CA SER A 2 -31.23 0.25 -4.96
C SER A 2 -29.95 0.95 -5.40
N VAL A 3 -30.07 2.07 -6.11
CA VAL A 3 -28.93 2.94 -6.42
C VAL A 3 -28.55 3.69 -5.14
N THR A 4 -27.46 3.28 -4.50
CA THR A 4 -26.86 4.02 -3.40
C THR A 4 -26.23 5.30 -3.96
N PRO A 5 -26.50 6.49 -3.41
CA PRO A 5 -25.95 7.72 -3.93
C PRO A 5 -24.43 7.78 -3.70
N VAL A 6 -23.68 8.00 -4.78
CA VAL A 6 -22.20 8.06 -4.81
C VAL A 6 -21.64 9.08 -3.80
N ALA A 7 -22.39 10.14 -3.50
CA ALA A 7 -22.02 11.17 -2.52
C ALA A 7 -21.88 10.62 -1.08
N GLY A 8 -22.72 9.65 -0.68
CA GLY A 8 -22.65 9.05 0.65
C GLY A 8 -21.43 8.14 0.83
N VAL A 9 -21.06 7.40 -0.22
CA VAL A 9 -19.89 6.51 -0.22
C VAL A 9 -18.58 7.30 -0.23
N GLN A 10 -18.52 8.40 -1.00
CA GLN A 10 -17.35 9.29 -1.02
C GLN A 10 -17.12 9.98 0.34
N GLY A 11 -18.19 10.42 1.02
CA GLY A 11 -18.10 10.97 2.37
C GLY A 11 -17.54 9.97 3.39
N THR A 12 -17.94 8.70 3.29
CA THR A 12 -17.40 7.61 4.13
C THR A 12 -15.93 7.32 3.83
N VAL A 13 -15.52 7.34 2.56
CA VAL A 13 -14.10 7.13 2.16
C VAL A 13 -13.20 8.24 2.68
N GLN A 14 -13.57 9.52 2.50
CA GLN A 14 -12.74 10.62 3.00
C GLN A 14 -12.61 10.60 4.52
N SER A 15 -13.70 10.28 5.23
CA SER A 15 -13.68 10.16 6.70
C SER A 15 -12.77 9.01 7.16
N ALA A 16 -12.80 7.87 6.47
CA ALA A 16 -11.89 6.75 6.72
C ALA A 16 -10.42 7.14 6.52
N ILE A 17 -10.11 7.88 5.46
CA ILE A 17 -8.76 8.36 5.16
C ILE A 17 -8.28 9.37 6.21
N ALA A 18 -9.15 10.29 6.63
CA ALA A 18 -8.86 11.25 7.69
C ALA A 18 -8.57 10.56 9.04
N LEU A 19 -9.37 9.55 9.39
CA LEU A 19 -9.13 8.74 10.58
C LEU A 19 -7.77 8.01 10.52
N ALA A 20 -7.46 7.40 9.37
CA ALA A 20 -6.21 6.68 9.19
C ALA A 20 -5.00 7.61 9.29
N SER A 21 -5.06 8.77 8.62
CA SER A 21 -4.05 9.82 8.73
C SER A 21 -3.81 10.25 10.17
N ALA A 22 -4.88 10.52 10.92
CA ALA A 22 -4.79 10.95 12.31
C ALA A 22 -4.20 9.87 13.24
N ARG A 23 -4.43 8.59 12.95
CA ARG A 23 -3.95 7.48 13.80
C ARG A 23 -2.48 7.14 13.55
N THR A 24 -2.01 7.19 12.31
CA THR A 24 -0.65 6.73 11.97
C THR A 24 0.33 7.89 11.74
N GLY A 25 -0.17 9.12 11.62
CA GLY A 25 0.66 10.30 11.30
C GLY A 25 1.09 10.38 9.83
N ILE A 26 0.53 9.54 8.95
CA ILE A 26 0.72 9.67 7.50
C ILE A 26 -0.19 10.78 6.97
N ASP A 27 0.34 11.57 6.04
CA ASP A 27 -0.38 12.72 5.48
C ASP A 27 -1.68 12.31 4.78
N PHE A 28 -2.75 13.07 5.04
CA PHE A 28 -4.07 12.84 4.46
C PHE A 28 -4.05 12.92 2.93
N ASN A 29 -3.36 13.91 2.36
CA ASN A 29 -3.35 14.12 0.92
C ASN A 29 -2.56 13.01 0.20
N TYR A 30 -1.50 12.50 0.83
CA TYR A 30 -0.81 11.30 0.34
C TYR A 30 -1.76 10.10 0.27
N LEU A 31 -2.48 9.79 1.36
CA LEU A 31 -3.42 8.65 1.39
C LEU A 31 -4.59 8.84 0.42
N LEU A 32 -5.11 10.06 0.29
CA LEU A 32 -6.16 10.40 -0.66
C LEU A 32 -5.70 10.25 -2.10
N GLY A 33 -4.51 10.79 -2.42
CA GLY A 33 -3.92 10.70 -3.75
C GLY A 33 -3.67 9.25 -4.16
N GLN A 34 -3.15 8.43 -3.24
CA GLN A 34 -2.95 7.00 -3.49
C GLN A 34 -4.29 6.29 -3.76
N ALA A 35 -5.33 6.53 -2.96
CA ALA A 35 -6.65 5.96 -3.20
C ALA A 35 -7.27 6.39 -4.54
N GLN A 36 -7.04 7.63 -4.96
CA GLN A 36 -7.47 8.13 -6.27
C GLN A 36 -6.75 7.42 -7.42
N VAL A 37 -5.43 7.28 -7.34
CA VAL A 37 -4.62 6.60 -8.37
C VAL A 37 -4.96 5.12 -8.47
N GLU A 38 -5.11 4.44 -7.34
CA GLU A 38 -5.30 2.99 -7.31
C GLU A 38 -6.71 2.55 -7.73
N SER A 39 -7.74 3.30 -7.33
CA SER A 39 -9.12 2.85 -7.52
C SER A 39 -10.10 3.93 -7.97
N GLY A 40 -9.66 5.18 -8.11
CA GLY A 40 -10.58 6.31 -8.29
C GLY A 40 -11.54 6.48 -7.10
N LEU A 41 -11.06 6.19 -5.88
CA LEU A 41 -11.86 6.16 -4.63
C LEU A 41 -12.93 5.05 -4.58
N ASN A 42 -12.84 4.03 -5.43
CA ASN A 42 -13.77 2.91 -5.42
C ASN A 42 -13.32 1.80 -4.46
N ALA A 43 -13.92 1.75 -3.28
CA ALA A 43 -13.66 0.72 -2.28
C ALA A 43 -14.03 -0.71 -2.72
N GLN A 44 -14.75 -0.90 -3.83
CA GLN A 44 -15.07 -2.22 -4.38
C GLN A 44 -14.25 -2.54 -5.65
N ALA A 45 -13.24 -1.73 -5.97
CA ALA A 45 -12.42 -1.91 -7.16
C ALA A 45 -11.74 -3.28 -7.18
N ARG A 46 -11.66 -3.85 -8.39
CA ARG A 46 -11.05 -5.16 -8.65
C ARG A 46 -10.15 -5.06 -9.86
N ALA A 47 -8.87 -5.41 -9.69
CA ALA A 47 -7.99 -5.65 -10.83
C ALA A 47 -8.39 -6.95 -11.58
N PRO A 48 -8.44 -6.94 -12.92
CA PRO A 48 -8.78 -8.13 -13.70
C PRO A 48 -7.64 -9.16 -13.76
N THR A 49 -6.39 -8.71 -13.63
CA THR A 49 -5.18 -9.52 -13.86
C THR A 49 -4.44 -9.92 -12.59
N SER A 50 -4.88 -9.48 -11.41
CA SER A 50 -4.19 -9.73 -10.16
C SER A 50 -5.16 -9.95 -8.99
N SER A 51 -4.60 -10.21 -7.81
CA SER A 51 -5.38 -10.31 -6.57
C SER A 51 -5.73 -8.95 -5.97
N ALA A 52 -5.33 -7.83 -6.58
CA ALA A 52 -5.55 -6.48 -6.08
C ALA A 52 -7.05 -6.16 -5.90
N ARG A 53 -7.40 -5.61 -4.73
CA ARG A 53 -8.77 -5.29 -4.33
C ARG A 53 -8.85 -4.01 -3.52
N GLY A 54 -10.00 -3.36 -3.62
CA GLY A 54 -10.42 -2.30 -2.73
C GLY A 54 -9.79 -0.96 -3.01
N LEU A 55 -9.93 -0.05 -2.05
CA LEU A 55 -9.60 1.38 -2.17
C LEU A 55 -8.13 1.62 -2.56
N TYR A 56 -7.23 0.76 -2.07
CA TYR A 56 -5.77 0.85 -2.26
C TYR A 56 -5.19 -0.29 -3.10
N GLN A 57 -6.05 -1.07 -3.78
CA GLN A 57 -5.63 -2.19 -4.65
C GLN A 57 -4.61 -3.15 -4.02
N PHE A 58 -4.76 -3.44 -2.72
CA PHE A 58 -3.87 -4.37 -2.02
C PHE A 58 -3.91 -5.76 -2.65
N ILE A 59 -2.74 -6.27 -3.05
CA ILE A 59 -2.58 -7.68 -3.39
C ILE A 59 -2.59 -8.54 -2.12
N GLU A 60 -2.91 -9.82 -2.29
CA GLU A 60 -3.16 -10.74 -1.17
C GLU A 60 -2.00 -10.82 -0.16
N GLN A 61 -0.77 -11.03 -0.61
CA GLN A 61 0.36 -11.24 0.32
C GLN A 61 0.70 -9.95 1.08
N SER A 62 0.70 -8.80 0.41
CA SER A 62 0.89 -7.51 1.06
C SER A 62 -0.21 -7.23 2.09
N TRP A 63 -1.47 -7.54 1.76
CA TRP A 63 -2.58 -7.40 2.69
C TRP A 63 -2.41 -8.25 3.94
N LEU A 64 -2.11 -9.55 3.77
CA LEU A 64 -1.89 -10.44 4.90
C LEU A 64 -0.70 -9.97 5.75
N SER A 65 0.34 -9.42 5.13
CA SER A 65 1.51 -8.92 5.87
C SER A 65 1.14 -7.75 6.78
N VAL A 66 0.42 -6.77 6.23
CA VAL A 66 0.04 -5.58 7.00
C VAL A 66 -0.97 -5.95 8.09
N VAL A 67 -1.97 -6.77 7.80
CA VAL A 67 -2.94 -7.23 8.81
C VAL A 67 -2.27 -8.06 9.90
N LYS A 68 -1.29 -8.91 9.56
CA LYS A 68 -0.54 -9.67 10.56
C LYS A 68 0.24 -8.76 11.51
N ASN A 69 0.87 -7.72 10.98
CA ASN A 69 1.75 -6.84 11.76
C ASN A 69 0.94 -5.83 12.59
N HIS A 70 -0.11 -5.25 12.01
CA HIS A 70 -0.80 -4.07 12.55
C HIS A 70 -2.27 -4.34 12.90
N GLY A 71 -2.84 -5.46 12.48
CA GLY A 71 -4.26 -5.75 12.69
C GLY A 71 -4.66 -5.69 14.16
N GLY A 72 -3.80 -6.19 15.07
CA GLY A 72 -4.04 -6.14 16.51
C GLY A 72 -4.26 -4.73 17.05
N GLU A 73 -3.51 -3.75 16.56
CA GLU A 73 -3.56 -2.34 16.98
C GLU A 73 -4.90 -1.67 16.61
N HIS A 74 -5.59 -2.22 15.61
CA HIS A 74 -6.83 -1.67 15.07
C HIS A 74 -8.06 -2.56 15.33
N GLY A 75 -7.99 -3.44 16.33
CA GLY A 75 -9.10 -4.30 16.72
C GLY A 75 -9.33 -5.52 15.81
N LEU A 76 -8.35 -5.85 14.97
CA LEU A 76 -8.34 -7.01 14.08
C LEU A 76 -7.40 -8.11 14.60
N GLY A 77 -7.23 -8.23 15.93
CA GLY A 77 -6.39 -9.27 16.55
C GLY A 77 -6.76 -10.68 16.07
N TRP A 78 -8.06 -10.98 15.97
CA TRP A 78 -8.56 -12.25 15.42
C TRP A 78 -8.04 -12.55 14.01
N ALA A 79 -7.85 -11.52 13.17
CA ALA A 79 -7.34 -11.65 11.82
C ALA A 79 -5.81 -11.82 11.84
N ALA A 80 -5.11 -10.99 12.62
CA ALA A 80 -3.66 -11.04 12.76
C ALA A 80 -3.18 -12.42 13.28
N ASP A 81 -3.85 -12.93 14.31
CA ASP A 81 -3.54 -14.22 14.94
C ASP A 81 -3.80 -15.42 14.02
N ALA A 82 -4.81 -15.30 13.14
CA ALA A 82 -5.13 -16.35 12.17
C ALA A 82 -4.14 -16.44 11.00
N ILE A 83 -3.28 -15.43 10.81
CA ILE A 83 -2.29 -15.41 9.71
C ILE A 83 -1.01 -16.07 10.17
N GLN A 84 -0.62 -17.14 9.47
CA GLN A 84 0.58 -17.91 9.72
C GLN A 84 1.67 -17.57 8.70
N THR A 85 2.93 -17.59 9.14
CA THR A 85 4.09 -17.48 8.27
C THR A 85 4.65 -18.87 8.03
N GLY A 86 4.59 -19.34 6.78
CA GLY A 86 5.20 -20.62 6.39
C GLY A 86 6.73 -20.56 6.38
N ALA A 87 7.38 -21.73 6.32
CA ALA A 87 8.84 -21.84 6.31
C ALA A 87 9.53 -21.09 5.15
N ASN A 88 8.81 -20.86 4.05
CA ASN A 88 9.26 -20.08 2.90
C ASN A 88 8.94 -18.58 2.99
N GLY A 89 8.48 -18.10 4.15
CA GLY A 89 8.06 -16.71 4.38
C GLY A 89 6.69 -16.36 3.80
N ARG A 90 5.99 -17.29 3.13
CA ARG A 90 4.65 -17.04 2.58
C ARG A 90 3.62 -16.97 3.71
N LEU A 91 2.73 -15.99 3.61
CA LEU A 91 1.63 -15.82 4.58
C LEU A 91 0.40 -16.61 4.14
N THR A 92 -0.18 -17.36 5.08
CA THR A 92 -1.35 -18.21 4.86
C THR A 92 -2.35 -18.08 6.00
N VAL A 93 -3.60 -18.46 5.74
CA VAL A 93 -4.66 -18.60 6.75
C VAL A 93 -5.26 -19.97 6.53
N SER A 94 -5.22 -20.82 7.55
CA SER A 94 -5.57 -22.24 7.40
C SER A 94 -7.06 -22.44 7.14
N ASP A 95 -7.92 -21.72 7.86
CA ASP A 95 -9.37 -21.81 7.68
C ASP A 95 -9.84 -21.01 6.44
N PRO A 96 -10.51 -21.65 5.46
CA PRO A 96 -10.95 -20.96 4.23
C PRO A 96 -12.03 -19.89 4.44
N ALA A 97 -12.85 -19.98 5.49
CA ALA A 97 -13.86 -18.97 5.77
C ALA A 97 -13.22 -17.73 6.40
N THR A 98 -12.37 -17.91 7.40
CA THR A 98 -11.54 -16.87 8.01
C THR A 98 -10.67 -16.19 6.95
N ARG A 99 -10.03 -16.96 6.06
CA ARG A 99 -9.24 -16.40 4.96
C ARG A 99 -10.08 -15.48 4.08
N ARG A 100 -11.31 -15.88 3.72
CA ARG A 100 -12.23 -15.03 2.93
C ARG A 100 -12.63 -13.78 3.68
N ALA A 101 -12.92 -13.88 4.99
CA ALA A 101 -13.25 -12.73 5.82
C ALA A 101 -12.09 -11.73 5.86
N ILE A 102 -10.87 -12.19 6.16
CA ILE A 102 -9.67 -11.35 6.20
C ILE A 102 -9.42 -10.67 4.86
N LEU A 103 -9.52 -11.40 3.75
CA LEU A 103 -9.30 -10.82 2.41
C LEU A 103 -10.42 -9.87 1.97
N GLY A 104 -11.62 -10.04 2.50
CA GLY A 104 -12.78 -9.20 2.24
C GLY A 104 -12.68 -7.82 2.89
N LEU A 105 -11.94 -7.70 3.99
CA LEU A 105 -11.67 -6.42 4.67
C LEU A 105 -10.98 -5.38 3.77
N ARG A 106 -10.35 -5.79 2.66
CA ARG A 106 -9.84 -4.86 1.63
C ARG A 106 -10.91 -3.96 1.04
N ASN A 107 -12.16 -4.42 1.05
CA ASN A 107 -13.30 -3.69 0.51
C ASN A 107 -13.99 -2.79 1.56
N ASP A 108 -13.56 -2.86 2.82
CA ASP A 108 -14.02 -1.96 3.87
C ASP A 108 -13.16 -0.69 3.87
N PRO A 109 -13.73 0.50 3.58
CA PRO A 109 -12.94 1.74 3.43
C PRO A 109 -12.09 2.07 4.67
N GLN A 110 -12.64 1.86 5.86
CA GLN A 110 -11.97 2.20 7.11
C GLN A 110 -10.77 1.28 7.36
N THR A 111 -10.99 -0.03 7.27
CA THR A 111 -9.92 -1.03 7.45
C THR A 111 -8.87 -0.89 6.37
N ALA A 112 -9.27 -0.71 5.11
CA ALA A 112 -8.33 -0.53 4.01
C ALA A 112 -7.48 0.74 4.16
N ALA A 113 -8.07 1.86 4.60
CA ALA A 113 -7.34 3.10 4.85
C ALA A 113 -6.36 2.97 6.03
N LEU A 114 -6.77 2.32 7.13
CA LEU A 114 -5.86 2.08 8.26
C LEU A 114 -4.68 1.22 7.85
N MET A 115 -4.91 0.10 7.17
CA MET A 115 -3.83 -0.78 6.71
C MET A 115 -2.94 -0.09 5.65
N ALA A 116 -3.51 0.74 4.76
CA ALA A 116 -2.70 1.54 3.83
C ALA A 116 -1.80 2.53 4.57
N ALA A 117 -2.33 3.18 5.61
CA ALA A 117 -1.59 4.14 6.41
C ALA A 117 -0.50 3.47 7.25
N GLU A 118 -0.75 2.30 7.82
CA GLU A 118 0.29 1.52 8.52
C GLU A 118 1.39 1.05 7.57
N HIS A 119 1.00 0.57 6.38
CA HIS A 119 1.98 0.19 5.37
C HIS A 119 2.86 1.37 4.93
N ALA A 120 2.27 2.56 4.78
CA ALA A 120 2.99 3.78 4.49
C ALA A 120 3.89 4.22 5.66
N ALA A 121 3.45 4.03 6.91
CA ALA A 121 4.25 4.29 8.11
C ALA A 121 5.49 3.39 8.20
N ASP A 122 5.33 2.08 7.95
CA ASP A 122 6.45 1.14 7.85
C ASP A 122 7.45 1.56 6.77
N ASN A 123 6.93 1.96 5.59
CA ASN A 123 7.76 2.43 4.49
C ASN A 123 8.51 3.72 4.85
N LYS A 124 7.81 4.68 5.48
CA LYS A 124 8.38 5.94 5.95
C LYS A 124 9.53 5.68 6.92
N ALA A 125 9.27 4.96 8.01
CA ALA A 125 10.28 4.63 9.00
C ALA A 125 11.48 3.92 8.35
N GLY A 126 11.19 3.03 7.40
CA GLY A 126 12.23 2.29 6.71
C GLY A 126 13.11 3.15 5.79
N ILE A 127 12.53 4.14 5.10
CA ILE A 127 13.26 5.11 4.28
C ILE A 127 14.08 6.04 5.18
N GLU A 128 13.47 6.61 6.22
CA GLU A 128 14.12 7.57 7.12
C GLU A 128 15.33 6.95 7.81
N ALA A 129 15.23 5.69 8.24
CA ALA A 129 16.35 4.94 8.80
C ALA A 129 17.51 4.73 7.80
N THR A 130 17.23 4.74 6.50
CA THR A 130 18.25 4.54 5.45
C THR A 130 18.91 5.86 5.04
N LEU A 131 18.13 6.94 4.94
CA LEU A 131 18.60 8.23 4.41
C LEU A 131 19.05 9.20 5.50
N GLY A 132 18.66 9.00 6.77
CA GLY A 132 18.99 9.94 7.85
C GLY A 132 18.30 11.30 7.74
N ARG A 133 17.26 11.41 6.90
CA ARG A 133 16.41 12.60 6.72
C ARG A 133 14.93 12.18 6.71
N PRO A 134 13.99 13.11 7.00
CA PRO A 134 12.56 12.85 6.86
C PRO A 134 12.20 12.39 5.43
N ALA A 135 11.27 11.43 5.33
CA ALA A 135 10.75 10.99 4.05
C ALA A 135 9.72 12.01 3.52
N THR A 136 9.83 12.31 2.23
CA THR A 136 8.89 13.15 1.48
C THR A 136 7.75 12.30 0.92
N GLY A 137 6.68 12.96 0.44
CA GLY A 137 5.61 12.27 -0.30
C GLY A 137 6.12 11.54 -1.54
N THR A 138 7.15 12.08 -2.20
CA THR A 138 7.81 11.43 -3.36
C THR A 138 8.56 10.17 -2.94
N ASP A 139 9.27 10.19 -1.80
CA ASP A 139 9.95 9.00 -1.29
C ASP A 139 8.94 7.89 -0.97
N LEU A 140 7.79 8.24 -0.37
CA LEU A 140 6.71 7.30 -0.08
C LEU A 140 6.03 6.77 -1.35
N TYR A 141 5.89 7.60 -2.38
CA TYR A 141 5.40 7.15 -3.68
C TYR A 141 6.37 6.16 -4.35
N MET A 142 7.68 6.39 -4.22
CA MET A 142 8.70 5.44 -4.67
C MET A 142 8.63 4.12 -3.90
N ALA A 143 8.42 4.15 -2.57
CA ALA A 143 8.25 2.92 -1.78
C ALA A 143 6.99 2.14 -2.14
N HIS A 144 5.89 2.83 -2.43
CA HIS A 144 4.68 2.19 -2.93
C HIS A 144 4.91 1.49 -4.28
N PHE A 145 5.61 2.14 -5.20
CA PHE A 145 5.85 1.62 -6.55
C PHE A 145 6.93 0.52 -6.62
N LEU A 146 8.07 0.72 -5.95
CA LEU A 146 9.24 -0.17 -6.01
C LEU A 146 9.27 -1.21 -4.88
N GLY A 147 8.37 -1.10 -3.91
CA GLY A 147 8.53 -1.71 -2.59
C GLY A 147 9.64 -1.03 -1.77
N LEU A 148 9.61 -1.23 -0.45
CA LEU A 148 10.55 -0.59 0.47
C LEU A 148 12.03 -0.85 0.12
N GLY A 149 12.39 -2.09 -0.21
CA GLY A 149 13.78 -2.43 -0.57
C GLY A 149 14.24 -1.74 -1.85
N GLY A 150 13.37 -1.66 -2.86
CA GLY A 150 13.65 -0.98 -4.12
C GLY A 150 13.79 0.54 -3.92
N ALA A 151 12.91 1.14 -3.12
CA ALA A 151 12.96 2.56 -2.81
C ALA A 151 14.20 2.94 -2.01
N ARG A 152 14.57 2.17 -0.98
CA ARG A 152 15.82 2.39 -0.24
C ARG A 152 17.03 2.40 -1.17
N LYS A 153 17.15 1.37 -2.03
CA LYS A 153 18.23 1.30 -3.03
C LYS A 153 18.21 2.50 -3.97
N PHE A 154 17.03 2.87 -4.48
CA PHE A 154 16.88 3.97 -5.43
C PHE A 154 17.28 5.30 -4.81
N LEU A 155 16.71 5.61 -3.63
CA LEU A 155 16.90 6.88 -2.96
C LEU A 155 18.33 7.07 -2.44
N SER A 156 18.97 6.02 -1.92
CA SER A 156 20.40 6.10 -1.55
C SER A 156 21.30 6.38 -2.74
N VAL A 157 20.99 5.81 -3.92
CA VAL A 157 21.75 6.10 -5.13
C VAL A 157 21.47 7.50 -5.65
N LEU A 158 20.21 7.96 -5.61
CA LEU A 158 19.84 9.32 -5.99
C LEU A 158 20.55 10.37 -5.12
N GLU A 159 20.66 10.14 -3.81
CA GLU A 159 21.38 11.03 -2.89
C GLU A 159 22.89 11.05 -3.15
N ALA A 160 23.49 9.89 -3.42
CA ALA A 160 24.93 9.80 -3.68
C ALA A 160 25.33 10.26 -5.10
N ASN A 161 24.46 10.07 -6.09
CA ASN A 161 24.74 10.38 -7.50
C ASN A 161 23.43 10.61 -8.28
N PRO A 162 22.91 11.85 -8.30
CA PRO A 162 21.62 12.15 -8.90
C PRO A 162 21.59 12.01 -10.44
N ASP A 163 22.76 12.08 -11.09
CA ASP A 163 22.88 11.97 -12.55
C ASP A 163 22.99 10.51 -13.04
N ARG A 164 22.93 9.52 -12.13
CA ARG A 164 23.04 8.11 -12.50
C ARG A 164 21.79 7.63 -13.25
N ILE A 165 22.00 6.96 -14.37
CA ILE A 165 20.92 6.40 -15.20
C ILE A 165 20.13 5.32 -14.42
N GLY A 166 18.89 5.64 -14.06
CA GLY A 166 18.00 4.76 -13.28
C GLY A 166 17.73 3.40 -13.94
N ALA A 167 17.67 3.34 -15.27
CA ALA A 167 17.42 2.10 -16.01
C ALA A 167 18.49 1.03 -15.76
N GLY A 168 19.74 1.43 -15.52
CA GLY A 168 20.83 0.50 -15.19
C GLY A 168 20.74 -0.07 -13.77
N LEU A 169 20.04 0.60 -12.85
CA LEU A 169 19.92 0.19 -11.46
C LEU A 169 18.72 -0.73 -11.19
N PHE A 170 17.67 -0.59 -12.00
CA PHE A 170 16.38 -1.28 -11.86
C PHE A 170 15.92 -1.89 -13.20
N PRO A 171 16.65 -2.85 -13.77
CA PRO A 171 16.37 -3.37 -15.11
C PRO A 171 14.98 -4.00 -15.22
N ALA A 172 14.49 -4.68 -14.18
CA ALA A 172 13.13 -5.24 -14.16
C ALA A 172 12.05 -4.14 -14.20
N ALA A 173 12.19 -3.09 -13.38
CA ALA A 173 11.25 -1.97 -13.35
C ALA A 173 11.30 -1.15 -14.65
N ALA A 174 12.50 -0.95 -15.21
CA ALA A 174 12.70 -0.27 -16.49
C ALA A 174 12.07 -1.03 -17.67
N ASN A 175 12.16 -2.36 -17.66
CA ASN A 175 11.50 -3.19 -18.67
C ASN A 175 9.98 -3.16 -18.54
N ALA A 176 9.45 -3.18 -17.31
CA ALA A 176 8.02 -3.12 -17.06
C ALA A 176 7.42 -1.72 -17.33
N ASN A 177 8.21 -0.66 -17.20
CA ASN A 177 7.72 0.74 -17.23
C ASN A 177 8.62 1.62 -18.13
N ARG A 178 8.77 1.23 -19.40
CA ARG A 178 9.73 1.88 -20.31
C ARG A 178 9.51 3.39 -20.46
N ASN A 179 8.27 3.85 -20.48
CA ASN A 179 7.92 5.27 -20.59
C ASN A 179 8.33 6.12 -19.37
N ILE A 180 8.59 5.48 -18.21
CA ILE A 180 9.09 6.16 -17.01
C ILE A 180 10.62 6.25 -17.05
N PHE A 181 11.29 5.21 -17.57
CA PHE A 181 12.74 5.07 -17.50
C PHE A 181 13.51 5.61 -18.72
N TYR A 182 12.84 5.83 -19.85
CA TYR A 182 13.46 6.28 -21.10
C TYR A 182 12.72 7.49 -21.66
N GLY A 183 13.46 8.50 -22.13
CA GLY A 183 12.89 9.65 -22.84
C GLY A 183 12.33 9.26 -24.21
N PRO A 184 11.53 10.14 -24.85
CA PRO A 184 11.15 9.96 -26.24
C PRO A 184 12.44 9.89 -27.08
N GLY A 185 12.55 8.84 -27.90
CA GLY A 185 13.65 8.65 -28.82
C GLY A 185 13.65 9.65 -29.97
#